data_AF-A0A8W8II64-F1
#
_entry.id   AF-A0A8W8II64-F1
#
_cell.length_a   1.000
_cell.length_b   1.000
_cell.length_c   1.000
_cell.angle_alpha   90.00
_cell.angle_beta   90.00
_cell.angle_gamma   90.00
#
_symmetry.space_group_name_H-M   'P 1'
#
loop_
_entity.id
_entity.type
_entity.pdbx_description
1 polymer ?
#
loop_
_entity_poly.entity_id
_entity_poly.type
_entity_poly.pdbx_seq_one_letter_code
_entity_poly.pdbx_strand_id
1 'polypeptide(L)'
;MGLKYLIQVGIRMVLLTVLIGALASRTFGTPLVVHHILRPIRTDCSVPEAGSKPFFYGTNNLACIYLTHIGLHRKKRSLQLPVHSFVHSFIYYDGWFAEFGTKDTTLRRHSPKNAHCGPKIMHPPAGFSKLPFDCIRRCASKYHLVFGQYNLLNNNCHYFSNRMMEVLCHEVTCPLWCL
;
A
#
# COMPACT_ATOMS: atom_id res chain seq x y z
N MET A 1 15.20 56.41 -51.86
CA MET A 1 15.13 55.52 -50.67
C MET A 1 13.65 55.32 -50.35
N GLY A 2 13.17 54.10 -50.11
CA GLY A 2 11.78 53.93 -49.64
C GLY A 2 11.18 52.54 -49.82
N LEU A 3 10.84 52.13 -51.05
CA LEU A 3 9.87 51.04 -51.23
C LEU A 3 10.45 49.69 -51.68
N LYS A 4 11.49 49.67 -52.54
CA LYS A 4 12.09 48.42 -53.04
C LYS A 4 12.92 47.65 -51.99
N TYR A 5 13.55 48.37 -51.05
CA TYR A 5 14.38 47.77 -49.99
C TYR A 5 13.52 47.11 -48.89
N LEU A 6 12.35 47.67 -48.58
CA LEU A 6 11.43 47.13 -47.58
C LEU A 6 10.78 45.80 -48.01
N ILE A 7 10.46 45.66 -49.29
CA ILE A 7 9.86 44.43 -49.83
C ILE A 7 10.89 43.27 -49.81
N GLN A 8 12.15 43.55 -50.12
CA GLN A 8 13.20 42.52 -50.17
C GLN A 8 13.63 42.03 -48.78
N VAL A 9 13.57 42.90 -47.76
CA VAL A 9 13.80 42.53 -46.35
C VAL A 9 12.60 41.76 -45.77
N GLY A 10 11.37 42.18 -46.10
CA GLY A 10 10.14 41.51 -45.65
C GLY A 10 10.02 40.07 -46.17
N ILE A 11 10.31 39.83 -47.45
CA ILE A 11 10.27 38.48 -48.04
C ILE A 11 11.35 37.56 -47.44
N ARG A 12 12.54 38.08 -47.16
CA ARG A 12 13.61 37.30 -46.50
C ARG A 12 13.26 36.93 -45.06
N MET A 13 12.60 37.82 -44.30
CA MET A 13 12.16 37.51 -42.93
C MET A 13 11.03 36.47 -42.90
N VAL A 14 10.07 36.54 -43.83
CA VAL A 14 8.98 35.56 -43.91
C VAL A 14 9.47 34.19 -44.36
N LEU A 15 10.44 34.11 -45.29
CA LEU A 15 11.04 32.82 -45.65
C LEU A 15 11.82 32.20 -44.48
N LEU A 16 12.53 33.02 -43.69
CA LEU A 16 13.30 32.52 -42.54
C LEU A 16 12.41 31.96 -41.44
N THR A 17 11.25 32.59 -41.16
CA THR A 17 10.30 32.09 -40.15
C THR A 17 9.58 30.82 -40.60
N VAL A 18 9.24 30.68 -41.89
CA VAL A 18 8.62 29.46 -42.42
C VAL A 18 9.60 28.28 -42.44
N LEU A 19 10.88 28.52 -42.74
CA LEU A 19 11.92 27.49 -42.68
C LEU A 19 12.22 27.00 -41.25
N ILE A 20 12.18 27.88 -40.25
CA ILE A 20 12.33 27.50 -38.83
C ILE A 20 11.11 26.70 -38.35
N GLY A 21 9.89 27.06 -38.78
CA GLY A 21 8.67 26.29 -38.47
C GLY A 21 8.64 24.90 -39.09
N ALA A 22 9.16 24.75 -40.32
CA ALA A 22 9.22 23.46 -41.02
C ALA A 22 10.30 22.51 -40.48
N LEU A 23 11.39 23.04 -39.91
CA LEU A 23 12.45 22.24 -39.27
C LEU A 23 12.13 21.84 -37.82
N ALA A 24 11.31 22.62 -37.11
CA ALA A 24 10.85 22.28 -35.76
C ALA A 24 9.75 21.19 -35.71
N SER A 25 9.20 20.81 -36.87
CA SER A 25 8.11 19.83 -36.97
C SER A 25 8.58 18.37 -37.12
N ARG A 26 9.88 18.09 -37.00
CA ARG A 26 10.45 16.74 -37.21
C ARG A 26 11.23 16.17 -36.02
N THR A 27 10.83 16.45 -34.78
CA THR A 27 11.24 15.64 -33.61
C THR A 27 10.22 15.69 -32.48
N PHE A 28 8.92 15.81 -32.78
CA PHE A 28 7.92 15.35 -31.81
C PHE A 28 7.78 13.85 -31.99
N GLY A 29 8.64 13.12 -31.28
CA GLY A 29 8.37 11.74 -30.94
C GLY A 29 6.92 11.66 -30.52
N THR A 30 6.20 10.70 -31.12
CA THR A 30 4.84 10.33 -30.74
C THR A 30 4.70 10.49 -29.24
N PRO A 31 3.70 11.25 -28.73
CA PRO A 31 3.45 11.23 -27.30
C PRO A 31 3.25 9.75 -26.98
N LEU A 32 4.16 9.22 -26.16
CA LEU A 32 3.97 7.96 -25.50
C LEU A 32 2.64 8.16 -24.77
N VAL A 33 1.57 7.64 -25.36
CA VAL A 33 0.32 7.43 -24.64
C VAL A 33 0.74 6.45 -23.57
N VAL A 34 1.16 7.00 -22.43
CA VAL A 34 1.17 6.29 -21.18
C VAL A 34 -0.31 5.97 -21.01
N HIS A 35 -0.70 4.80 -21.52
CA HIS A 35 -1.82 4.08 -20.96
C HIS A 35 -1.45 3.98 -19.48
N HIS A 36 -1.93 4.94 -18.70
CA HIS A 36 -2.32 4.66 -17.33
C HIS A 36 -3.31 3.51 -17.50
N ILE A 37 -2.79 2.29 -17.45
CA ILE A 37 -3.59 1.09 -17.30
C ILE A 37 -4.34 1.39 -16.01
N LEU A 38 -5.57 1.88 -16.14
CA LEU A 38 -6.48 2.05 -15.02
C LEU A 38 -6.67 0.63 -14.52
N ARG A 39 -5.88 0.25 -13.52
CA ARG A 39 -6.02 -1.03 -12.84
C ARG A 39 -7.45 -1.06 -12.34
N PRO A 40 -8.24 -2.10 -12.64
CA PRO A 40 -9.59 -2.18 -12.12
C PRO A 40 -9.50 -2.17 -10.59
N ILE A 41 -9.95 -1.09 -9.97
CA ILE A 41 -10.06 -0.99 -8.51
C ILE A 41 -11.43 -1.54 -8.15
N ARG A 42 -11.47 -2.59 -7.35
CA ARG A 42 -12.72 -3.10 -6.77
C ARG A 42 -13.17 -2.13 -5.69
N THR A 43 -14.42 -1.66 -5.73
CA THR A 43 -14.92 -0.66 -4.75
C THR A 43 -15.63 -1.28 -3.56
N ASP A 44 -16.20 -2.48 -3.71
CA ASP A 44 -16.86 -3.22 -2.63
C ASP A 44 -16.28 -4.64 -2.52
N CYS A 45 -15.71 -4.96 -1.36
CA CYS A 45 -15.19 -6.28 -1.03
C CYS A 45 -15.99 -7.03 0.04
N SER A 46 -17.18 -6.52 0.39
CA SER A 46 -18.05 -7.09 1.42
C SER A 46 -18.76 -8.36 0.95
N VAL A 47 -18.95 -8.49 -0.37
CA VAL A 47 -19.66 -9.62 -0.98
C VAL A 47 -18.66 -10.70 -1.44
N PRO A 48 -18.86 -11.98 -1.07
CA PRO A 48 -18.04 -13.08 -1.56
C PRO A 48 -18.31 -13.32 -3.05
N GLU A 49 -17.24 -13.40 -3.83
CA GLU A 49 -17.27 -13.81 -5.24
C GLU A 49 -16.71 -15.23 -5.39
N ALA A 50 -17.07 -15.93 -6.48
CA ALA A 50 -16.51 -17.23 -6.79
C ALA A 50 -14.96 -17.20 -6.82
N GLY A 51 -14.34 -18.11 -6.05
CA GLY A 51 -12.88 -18.21 -5.91
C GLY A 51 -12.24 -17.17 -4.97
N SER A 52 -13.02 -16.28 -4.37
CA SER A 52 -12.51 -15.36 -3.35
C SER A 52 -12.41 -16.03 -1.98
N LYS A 53 -11.46 -15.56 -1.16
CA LYS A 53 -11.24 -16.02 0.22
C LYS A 53 -11.48 -14.86 1.19
N PRO A 54 -12.06 -15.12 2.38
CA PRO A 54 -12.23 -14.09 3.38
C PRO A 54 -10.88 -13.66 3.97
N PHE A 55 -10.73 -12.37 4.23
CA PHE A 55 -9.66 -11.83 5.07
C PHE A 55 -10.26 -11.15 6.30
N PHE A 56 -9.48 -11.12 7.38
CA PHE A 56 -9.94 -10.65 8.67
C PHE A 56 -8.96 -9.65 9.26
N TYR A 57 -9.51 -8.65 9.92
CA TYR A 57 -8.76 -7.80 10.84
C TYR A 57 -8.63 -8.51 12.19
N GLY A 58 -7.48 -8.38 12.83
CA GLY A 58 -7.25 -8.94 14.14
C GLY A 58 -6.55 -7.97 15.07
N THR A 59 -6.77 -8.17 16.36
CA THR A 59 -6.20 -7.36 17.42
C THR A 59 -5.55 -8.22 18.49
N ASN A 60 -4.53 -7.68 19.15
CA ASN A 60 -3.89 -8.31 20.29
C ASN A 60 -3.66 -7.25 21.39
N ASN A 61 -3.53 -7.68 22.65
CA ASN A 61 -3.32 -6.76 23.76
C ASN A 61 -1.90 -6.18 23.72
N LEU A 62 -1.76 -4.94 23.27
CA LEU A 62 -0.44 -4.32 23.10
C LEU A 62 0.24 -4.04 24.45
N ALA A 63 -0.51 -3.81 25.52
CA ALA A 63 0.05 -3.67 26.87
C ALA A 63 0.70 -4.97 27.33
N CYS A 64 0.06 -6.13 27.09
CA CYS A 64 0.66 -7.44 27.35
C CYS A 64 1.94 -7.65 26.51
N ILE A 65 1.90 -7.31 25.22
CA ILE A 65 3.06 -7.43 24.32
C ILE A 65 4.22 -6.57 24.83
N TYR A 66 3.94 -5.32 25.19
CA TYR A 66 4.94 -4.40 25.72
C TYR A 66 5.56 -4.93 27.01
N LEU A 67 4.74 -5.35 27.97
CA LEU A 67 5.20 -5.96 29.23
C LEU A 67 6.03 -7.24 29.01
N THR A 68 5.68 -8.02 27.97
CA THR A 68 6.44 -9.20 27.55
C THR A 68 7.85 -8.80 27.09
N HIS A 69 7.95 -7.78 26.24
CA HIS A 69 9.21 -7.34 25.65
C HIS A 69 10.18 -6.73 26.68
N ILE A 70 9.68 -6.03 27.69
CA ILE A 70 10.51 -5.44 28.75
C ILE A 70 10.84 -6.44 29.89
N GLY A 71 10.47 -7.72 29.76
CA GLY A 71 10.81 -8.76 30.73
C GLY A 71 10.06 -8.67 32.06
N LEU A 72 9.02 -7.83 32.18
CA LEU A 72 8.22 -7.68 33.41
C LEU A 72 7.09 -8.71 33.52
N HIS A 73 7.29 -9.92 32.96
CA HIS A 73 6.38 -11.06 33.09
C HIS A 73 6.37 -11.62 34.52
N ARG A 74 5.87 -10.84 35.48
CA ARG A 74 5.19 -11.45 36.63
C ARG A 74 3.91 -12.08 36.10
N LYS A 75 3.66 -13.37 36.41
CA LYS A 75 2.31 -13.95 36.39
C LYS A 75 1.42 -13.02 37.23
N LYS A 76 0.69 -12.10 36.62
CA LYS A 76 -0.13 -11.15 37.39
C LYS A 76 -1.40 -11.86 37.84
N ARG A 77 -1.53 -12.04 39.17
CA ARG A 77 -2.82 -11.87 39.84
C ARG A 77 -3.37 -10.51 39.38
N SER A 78 -4.63 -10.52 38.98
CA SER A 78 -5.37 -9.43 38.36
C SER A 78 -5.05 -8.05 38.92
N LEU A 79 -4.43 -7.19 38.10
CA LEU A 79 -4.53 -5.75 38.28
C LEU A 79 -5.13 -5.19 37.00
N GLN A 80 -6.43 -4.88 37.07
CA GLN A 80 -7.18 -4.28 35.98
C GLN A 80 -6.82 -2.79 35.92
N LEU A 81 -6.10 -2.40 34.88
CA LEU A 81 -5.98 -1.00 34.47
C LEU A 81 -7.03 -0.74 33.37
N PRO A 82 -7.73 0.40 33.39
CA PRO A 82 -8.64 0.75 32.32
C PRO A 82 -7.82 1.13 31.08
N VAL A 83 -7.74 0.23 30.11
CA VAL A 83 -7.06 0.45 28.83
C VAL A 83 -8.10 0.89 27.81
N HIS A 84 -8.29 2.20 27.66
CA HIS A 84 -8.79 2.71 26.39
C HIS A 84 -7.79 2.27 25.30
N SER A 85 -8.30 1.57 24.28
CA SER A 85 -7.69 0.40 23.62
C SER A 85 -6.28 0.59 23.01
N PHE A 86 -5.22 0.34 23.80
CA PHE A 86 -3.86 0.12 23.33
C PHE A 86 -3.75 -1.30 22.74
N VAL A 87 -3.99 -1.43 21.42
CA VAL A 87 -4.06 -2.71 20.72
C VAL A 87 -3.03 -2.80 19.60
N HIS A 88 -2.55 -4.02 19.36
CA HIS A 88 -1.68 -4.34 18.24
C HIS A 88 -2.54 -4.93 17.14
N SER A 89 -2.52 -4.38 15.94
CA SER A 89 -3.32 -4.91 14.83
C SER A 89 -2.53 -5.82 13.91
N PHE A 90 -3.22 -6.81 13.40
CA PHE A 90 -2.72 -7.75 12.39
C PHE A 90 -3.80 -8.08 11.38
N ILE A 91 -3.41 -8.68 10.27
CA ILE A 91 -4.34 -9.25 9.30
C ILE A 91 -4.24 -10.77 9.34
N TYR A 92 -5.37 -11.45 9.12
CA TYR A 92 -5.44 -12.88 8.90
C TYR A 92 -6.02 -13.16 7.52
N TYR A 93 -5.26 -13.83 6.66
CA TYR A 93 -5.68 -14.19 5.30
C TYR A 93 -5.07 -15.52 4.89
N ASP A 94 -5.90 -16.40 4.33
CA ASP A 94 -5.48 -17.70 3.77
C ASP A 94 -4.67 -18.58 4.75
N GLY A 95 -5.00 -18.55 6.04
CA GLY A 95 -4.29 -19.31 7.09
C GLY A 95 -3.04 -18.63 7.66
N TRP A 96 -2.74 -17.40 7.26
CA TRP A 96 -1.55 -16.67 7.66
C TRP A 96 -1.89 -15.39 8.42
N PHE A 97 -1.09 -15.13 9.45
CA PHE A 97 -1.06 -13.88 10.20
C PHE A 97 0.06 -13.00 9.66
N ALA A 98 -0.25 -11.77 9.28
CA ALA A 98 0.76 -10.76 8.96
C ALA A 98 0.69 -9.59 9.95
N GLU A 99 1.85 -9.27 10.54
CA GLU A 99 1.98 -8.28 11.61
C GLU A 99 3.17 -7.38 11.32
N PHE A 100 3.07 -6.09 11.65
CA PHE A 100 4.19 -5.16 11.52
C PHE A 100 4.59 -4.60 12.87
N GLY A 101 5.87 -4.74 13.24
CA GLY A 101 6.39 -4.34 14.54
C GLY A 101 7.71 -3.61 14.44
N THR A 102 8.31 -3.32 15.59
CA THR A 102 9.52 -2.49 15.74
C THR A 102 10.76 -3.00 15.03
N LYS A 103 10.83 -4.29 14.69
CA LYS A 103 11.95 -4.87 13.95
C LYS A 103 11.61 -5.04 12.48
N ASP A 104 10.58 -5.83 12.19
CA ASP A 104 10.20 -6.19 10.83
C ASP A 104 8.73 -6.59 10.73
N THR A 105 8.27 -6.76 9.48
CA THR A 105 7.03 -7.48 9.18
C THR A 105 7.20 -8.96 9.47
N THR A 106 6.30 -9.53 10.28
CA THR A 106 6.28 -10.94 10.63
C THR A 106 5.13 -11.64 9.91
N LEU A 107 5.41 -12.77 9.27
CA LEU A 107 4.41 -13.67 8.69
C LEU A 107 4.45 -15.02 9.40
N ARG A 108 3.31 -15.48 9.93
CA ARG A 108 3.23 -16.75 10.67
C ARG A 108 2.03 -17.58 10.26
N ARG A 109 2.24 -18.91 10.16
CA ARG A 109 1.14 -19.88 10.13
C ARG A 109 0.68 -20.18 11.55
N HIS A 110 -0.61 -20.50 11.67
CA HIS A 110 -1.29 -20.97 12.90
C HIS A 110 -1.53 -19.93 13.99
N SER A 111 -0.59 -19.04 14.29
CA SER A 111 -0.80 -18.02 15.33
C SER A 111 -0.01 -16.73 15.10
N PRO A 112 -0.50 -15.58 15.61
CA PRO A 112 0.27 -14.35 15.67
C PRO A 112 1.46 -14.49 16.63
N LYS A 113 2.40 -13.54 16.57
CA LYS A 113 3.69 -13.62 17.26
C LYS A 113 3.55 -13.73 18.78
N ASN A 114 2.63 -12.96 19.34
CA ASN A 114 2.36 -12.88 20.77
C ASN A 114 1.01 -13.51 21.10
N ALA A 115 0.77 -14.74 20.64
CA ALA A 115 -0.52 -15.43 20.83
C ALA A 115 -0.94 -15.59 22.31
N HIS A 116 0.02 -15.58 23.24
CA HIS A 116 -0.27 -15.59 24.68
C HIS A 116 -0.93 -14.30 25.19
N CYS A 117 -0.85 -13.21 24.43
CA CYS A 117 -1.49 -11.93 24.76
C CYS A 117 -2.97 -11.83 24.36
N GLY A 118 -3.57 -12.96 23.96
CA GLY A 118 -5.00 -13.05 23.67
C GLY A 118 -5.37 -12.38 22.34
N PRO A 119 -4.86 -12.88 21.20
CA PRO A 119 -5.24 -12.38 19.89
C PRO A 119 -6.73 -12.65 19.65
N LYS A 120 -7.38 -11.72 18.97
CA LYS A 120 -8.78 -11.79 18.58
C LYS A 120 -8.89 -11.50 17.09
N ILE A 121 -9.46 -12.43 16.35
CA ILE A 121 -9.90 -12.19 14.98
C ILE A 121 -11.28 -11.54 15.06
N MET A 122 -11.45 -10.42 14.36
CA MET A 122 -12.71 -9.70 14.32
C MET A 122 -13.64 -10.34 13.29
N HIS A 123 -14.87 -10.61 13.72
CA HIS A 123 -15.94 -11.10 12.87
C HIS A 123 -17.03 -10.03 12.74
N PRO A 124 -17.72 -9.93 11.58
CA PRO A 124 -17.56 -10.74 10.36
C PRO A 124 -16.23 -10.48 9.61
N PRO A 125 -15.89 -11.23 8.53
CA PRO A 125 -14.71 -10.93 7.72
C PRO A 125 -14.66 -9.46 7.32
N ALA A 126 -13.46 -8.90 7.25
CA ALA A 126 -13.27 -7.51 6.81
C ALA A 126 -13.52 -7.35 5.29
N GLY A 127 -13.45 -8.46 4.55
CA GLY A 127 -13.85 -8.55 3.15
C GLY A 127 -13.39 -9.86 2.53
N PHE A 128 -13.52 -9.95 1.21
CA PHE A 128 -13.11 -11.09 0.40
C PHE A 128 -12.13 -10.66 -0.68
N SER A 129 -11.09 -11.45 -0.91
CA SER A 129 -10.07 -11.19 -1.95
C SER A 129 -9.86 -12.39 -2.86
N LYS A 130 -9.53 -12.13 -4.12
CA LYS A 130 -9.07 -13.16 -5.08
C LYS A 130 -7.53 -13.19 -5.18
N LEU A 131 -6.84 -12.28 -4.50
CA LEU A 131 -5.38 -12.24 -4.57
C LEU A 131 -4.79 -13.52 -3.96
N PRO A 132 -3.80 -14.15 -4.59
CA PRO A 132 -3.11 -15.26 -3.98
C PRO A 132 -2.37 -14.78 -2.73
N PHE A 133 -2.28 -15.62 -1.69
CA PHE A 133 -1.52 -15.31 -0.49
C PHE A 133 -0.10 -14.84 -0.79
N ASP A 134 0.52 -15.41 -1.83
CA ASP A 134 1.87 -15.05 -2.27
C ASP A 134 2.02 -13.56 -2.62
N CYS A 135 0.96 -12.91 -3.11
CA CYS A 135 0.96 -11.46 -3.30
C CYS A 135 1.08 -10.72 -1.96
N ILE A 136 0.23 -11.07 -0.99
CA ILE A 136 0.23 -10.45 0.34
C ILE A 136 1.54 -10.70 1.08
N ARG A 137 2.11 -11.90 0.94
CA ARG A 137 3.45 -12.23 1.45
C ARG A 137 4.50 -11.26 0.93
N ARG A 138 4.53 -11.01 -0.39
CA ARG A 138 5.50 -10.06 -0.95
C ARG A 138 5.22 -8.62 -0.52
N CYS A 139 3.96 -8.18 -0.53
CA CYS A 139 3.56 -6.87 -0.03
C CYS A 139 4.06 -6.65 1.40
N ALA A 140 3.79 -7.61 2.28
CA ALA A 140 4.22 -7.60 3.67
C ALA A 140 5.76 -7.51 3.80
N SER A 141 6.51 -8.31 3.02
CA SER A 141 7.98 -8.28 3.06
C SER A 141 8.60 -6.95 2.59
N LYS A 142 7.96 -6.27 1.63
CA LYS A 142 8.45 -5.01 1.05
C LYS A 142 7.90 -3.76 1.74
N TYR A 143 6.94 -3.92 2.64
CA TYR A 143 6.26 -2.80 3.28
C TYR A 143 7.24 -1.77 3.87
N HIS A 144 8.26 -2.21 4.62
CA HIS A 144 9.24 -1.31 5.23
C HIS A 144 10.14 -0.59 4.22
N LEU A 145 10.38 -1.20 3.06
CA LEU A 145 11.16 -0.58 1.97
C LEU A 145 10.36 0.53 1.28
N VAL A 146 9.03 0.37 1.19
CA VAL A 146 8.15 1.29 0.48
C VAL A 146 7.62 2.40 1.39
N PHE A 147 7.26 2.07 2.63
CA PHE A 147 6.60 2.97 3.57
C PHE A 147 7.48 3.37 4.76
N GLY A 148 8.71 2.86 4.82
CA GLY A 148 9.67 3.18 5.86
C GLY A 148 9.60 2.28 7.09
N GLN A 149 10.43 2.62 8.08
CA GLN A 149 10.57 1.85 9.33
C GLN A 149 9.42 2.07 10.30
N TYR A 150 9.29 1.17 11.27
CA TYR A 150 8.24 1.27 12.28
C TYR A 150 8.35 2.56 13.10
N ASN A 151 7.23 3.26 13.23
CA ASN A 151 7.10 4.43 14.08
C ASN A 151 5.73 4.40 14.75
N LEU A 152 5.72 4.59 16.08
CA LEU A 152 4.53 4.44 16.91
C LEU A 152 3.37 5.34 16.49
N LEU A 153 3.64 6.53 15.93
CA LEU A 153 2.63 7.55 15.63
C LEU A 153 2.16 7.54 14.17
N ASN A 154 3.00 7.18 13.19
CA ASN A 154 2.65 7.33 11.77
C ASN A 154 2.80 6.08 10.91
N ASN A 155 3.72 5.16 11.21
CA ASN A 155 3.94 3.93 10.45
C ASN A 155 4.02 2.75 11.41
N ASN A 156 2.88 2.46 12.03
CA ASN A 156 2.74 1.41 13.03
C ASN A 156 1.93 0.23 12.48
N CYS A 157 1.60 -0.71 13.36
CA CYS A 157 0.82 -1.89 13.01
C CYS A 157 -0.57 -1.59 12.41
N HIS A 158 -1.19 -0.46 12.76
CA HIS A 158 -2.49 -0.04 12.23
C HIS A 158 -2.39 0.40 10.77
N TYR A 159 -1.41 1.24 10.46
CA TYR A 159 -1.14 1.68 9.09
C TYR A 159 -0.84 0.50 8.17
N PHE A 160 0.00 -0.43 8.65
CA PHE A 160 0.26 -1.67 7.95
C PHE A 160 -1.02 -2.47 7.69
N SER A 161 -1.84 -2.68 8.73
CA SER A 161 -3.06 -3.48 8.61
C SER A 161 -4.06 -2.85 7.65
N ASN A 162 -4.26 -1.54 7.73
CA ASN A 162 -5.13 -0.79 6.83
C ASN A 162 -4.65 -0.89 5.38
N ARG A 163 -3.35 -0.71 5.13
CA ARG A 163 -2.78 -0.81 3.77
C ARG A 163 -2.95 -2.21 3.20
N MET A 164 -2.72 -3.24 3.99
CA MET A 164 -2.89 -4.62 3.52
C MET A 164 -4.37 -4.94 3.27
N MET A 165 -5.29 -4.38 4.07
CA MET A 165 -6.72 -4.47 3.81
C MET A 165 -7.13 -3.73 2.53
N GLU A 166 -6.58 -2.55 2.26
CA GLU A 166 -6.77 -1.83 0.99
C GLU A 166 -6.35 -2.71 -0.20
N VAL A 167 -5.16 -3.34 -0.12
CA VAL A 167 -4.71 -4.27 -1.16
C VAL A 167 -5.67 -5.44 -1.32
N LEU A 168 -6.05 -6.10 -0.23
CA LEU A 168 -6.94 -7.25 -0.26
C LEU A 168 -8.33 -6.91 -0.80
N CYS A 169 -8.84 -5.73 -0.47
CA CYS A 169 -10.19 -5.28 -0.84
C CYS A 169 -10.26 -4.78 -2.28
N HIS A 170 -9.30 -3.95 -2.68
CA HIS A 170 -9.42 -3.11 -3.87
C HIS A 170 -8.59 -3.60 -5.05
N GLU A 171 -7.52 -4.35 -4.82
CA GLU A 171 -6.62 -4.78 -5.90
C GLU A 171 -7.06 -6.13 -6.48
N VAL A 172 -7.23 -6.16 -7.80
CA VAL A 172 -7.52 -7.39 -8.56
C VAL A 172 -6.26 -8.12 -9.03
N THR A 173 -5.12 -7.43 -9.03
CA THR A 173 -3.79 -7.97 -9.38
C THR A 173 -2.78 -7.49 -8.36
N CYS A 174 -1.64 -8.18 -8.24
CA CYS A 174 -0.65 -7.77 -7.24
C CYS A 174 -0.11 -6.36 -7.52
N PRO A 175 -0.08 -5.44 -6.53
CA PRO A 175 0.50 -4.11 -6.69
C PRO A 175 1.96 -4.16 -7.11
N LEU A 176 2.41 -3.20 -7.92
CA LEU A 176 3.83 -3.15 -8.37
C LEU A 176 4.79 -3.03 -7.20
N TRP A 177 4.44 -2.29 -6.15
CA TRP A 177 5.29 -2.12 -4.98
C TRP A 177 5.44 -3.42 -4.16
N CYS A 178 4.58 -4.41 -4.41
CA CYS A 178 4.71 -5.75 -3.84
C CYS A 178 5.60 -6.68 -4.69
N LEU A 179 5.97 -6.32 -5.93
CA LEU A 179 6.78 -7.16 -6.81
C LEU A 179 8.26 -6.95 -6.57
#